data_AF-A0A5N5TDB7-F1
#
_entry.id   AF-A0A5N5TDB7-F1
#
_cell.length_a   1.000
_cell.length_b   1.000
_cell.length_c   1.000
_cell.angle_alpha   90.00
_cell.angle_beta   90.00
_cell.angle_gamma   90.00
#
_symmetry.space_group_name_H-M   'P 1'
#
loop_
_entity.id
_entity.type
_entity.pdbx_description
1 polymer ?
#
loop_
_entity_poly.entity_id
_entity_poly.type
_entity_poly.pdbx_seq_one_letter_code
_entity_poly.pdbx_strand_id
1 'polypeptide(L)'
;MTVLKQGEDSTSKTYYAACSLTYLLAMVASNMALQWVNYPTQVVGKSCKPIPVMVLGVLLGRKSYSWKKYVFILLIVIGVSLFIYKDKPSAEGKSSEGIGLGEVLLLLSLTMDGLTGAVQERMISESRTKSGHMMLNMNLWSIGYLAVALVVTGELFVFIDFVNRFPEVIWNMIIFSLCSAVGQFFIFLMVSDFGPLPCSIVTTTRKFFTVLGSVLLFGNKLSSRQWSGTVLVFSGLTLDAVYGKSKVDRKNIKE
;
A
#
# COMPACT_ATOMS: atom_id res chain seq x y z
N MET A 1 1.71 -21.14 18.35
CA MET A 1 2.56 -21.93 17.44
C MET A 1 1.84 -22.37 16.15
N THR A 2 0.80 -21.64 15.73
CA THR A 2 -0.04 -21.94 14.55
C THR A 2 0.46 -21.30 13.25
N VAL A 3 1.31 -20.26 13.33
CA VAL A 3 1.84 -19.54 12.16
C VAL A 3 2.94 -20.33 11.41
N LEU A 4 3.56 -21.30 12.07
CA LEU A 4 4.66 -22.10 11.52
C LEU A 4 4.22 -23.36 10.77
N LYS A 5 2.96 -23.83 10.91
CA LYS A 5 2.45 -24.96 10.12
C LYS A 5 1.93 -24.47 8.77
N GLN A 6 2.86 -24.24 7.85
CA GLN A 6 2.53 -23.69 6.53
C GLN A 6 1.93 -24.70 5.54
N GLY A 7 2.04 -26.02 5.76
CA GLY A 7 1.45 -27.01 4.84
C GLY A 7 1.99 -26.88 3.41
N GLU A 8 1.46 -27.69 2.49
CA GLU A 8 1.86 -27.66 1.08
C GLU A 8 1.25 -26.45 0.36
N ASP A 9 2.07 -25.77 -0.44
CA ASP A 9 1.66 -24.63 -1.25
C ASP A 9 1.25 -25.11 -2.65
N SER A 10 -0.03 -24.91 -2.99
CA SER A 10 -0.57 -25.25 -4.32
C SER A 10 -0.51 -24.06 -5.29
N THR A 11 0.04 -22.93 -4.89
CA THR A 11 0.02 -21.68 -5.66
C THR A 11 1.00 -21.70 -6.82
N SER A 12 0.52 -21.32 -8.02
CA SER A 12 1.38 -21.22 -9.19
C SER A 12 2.47 -20.16 -9.01
N LYS A 13 3.72 -20.52 -9.35
CA LYS A 13 4.88 -19.61 -9.34
C LYS A 13 4.67 -18.36 -10.19
N THR A 14 3.83 -18.42 -11.23
CA THR A 14 3.50 -17.27 -12.09
C THR A 14 2.77 -16.17 -11.33
N TYR A 15 1.92 -16.50 -10.36
CA TYR A 15 1.24 -15.51 -9.54
C TYR A 15 2.22 -14.78 -8.62
N TYR A 16 3.17 -15.51 -8.01
CA TYR A 16 4.22 -14.90 -7.19
C TYR A 16 5.13 -13.97 -8.01
N ALA A 17 5.49 -14.37 -9.23
CA ALA A 17 6.25 -13.55 -10.17
C ALA A 17 5.49 -12.27 -10.56
N ALA A 18 4.22 -12.37 -10.95
CA ALA A 18 3.40 -11.21 -11.30
C ALA A 18 3.16 -10.27 -10.09
N CYS A 19 2.92 -10.84 -8.91
CA CYS A 19 2.67 -10.08 -7.69
C CYS A 19 3.92 -9.31 -7.24
N SER A 20 5.09 -9.95 -7.26
CA SER A 20 6.37 -9.30 -6.94
C SER A 20 6.75 -8.24 -7.96
N LEU A 21 6.53 -8.47 -9.27
CA LEU A 21 6.78 -7.47 -10.30
C LEU A 21 5.93 -6.21 -10.10
N THR A 22 4.61 -6.38 -9.89
CA THR A 22 3.70 -5.26 -9.66
C THR A 22 4.01 -4.52 -8.35
N TYR A 23 4.40 -5.25 -7.30
CA TYR A 23 4.86 -4.67 -6.05
C TYR A 23 6.11 -3.81 -6.24
N LEU A 24 7.12 -4.31 -6.96
CA LEU A 24 8.34 -3.55 -7.25
C LEU A 24 8.06 -2.32 -8.11
N LEU A 25 7.27 -2.45 -9.17
CA LEU A 25 6.88 -1.33 -10.02
C LEU A 25 6.14 -0.25 -9.21
N ALA A 26 5.25 -0.65 -8.29
CA ALA A 26 4.59 0.28 -7.39
C ALA A 26 5.60 1.04 -6.51
N MET A 27 6.60 0.36 -5.95
CA MET A 27 7.62 0.96 -5.11
C MET A 27 8.55 1.90 -5.89
N VAL A 28 9.05 1.47 -7.05
CA VAL A 28 9.93 2.28 -7.91
C VAL A 28 9.21 3.52 -8.40
N ALA A 29 7.99 3.39 -8.95
CA ALA A 29 7.22 4.53 -9.41
C ALA A 29 6.90 5.51 -8.26
N SER A 30 6.63 5.00 -7.05
CA SER A 30 6.42 5.84 -5.86
C SER A 30 7.67 6.63 -5.50
N ASN A 31 8.84 5.98 -5.47
CA ASN A 31 10.10 6.62 -5.09
C ASN A 31 10.55 7.62 -6.15
N MET A 32 10.40 7.30 -7.44
CA MET A 32 10.68 8.23 -8.53
C MET A 32 9.77 9.46 -8.47
N ALA A 33 8.49 9.30 -8.12
CA ALA A 33 7.57 10.43 -8.00
C ALA A 33 8.04 11.51 -7.01
N LEU A 34 8.84 11.17 -6.00
CA LEU A 34 9.39 12.15 -5.04
C LEU A 34 10.33 13.18 -5.67
N GLN A 35 10.87 12.91 -6.86
CA GLN A 35 11.70 13.88 -7.59
C GLN A 35 10.87 15.06 -8.12
N TRP A 36 9.57 14.85 -8.37
CA TRP A 36 8.66 15.87 -8.93
C TRP A 36 7.58 16.31 -7.94
N VAL A 37 7.25 15.47 -6.95
CA VAL A 37 6.16 15.68 -6.02
C VAL A 37 6.71 15.71 -4.59
N ASN A 38 6.30 16.71 -3.80
CA ASN A 38 6.73 16.80 -2.41
C ASN A 38 6.20 15.63 -1.56
N TYR A 39 6.90 15.33 -0.47
CA TYR A 39 6.55 14.24 0.43
C TYR A 39 5.09 14.30 0.93
N PRO A 40 4.53 15.44 1.36
CA PRO A 40 3.12 15.51 1.77
C PRO A 40 2.13 15.09 0.68
N THR A 41 2.32 15.55 -0.56
CA THR A 41 1.45 15.18 -1.70
C THR A 41 1.58 13.69 -2.02
N GLN A 42 2.79 13.13 -1.91
CA GLN A 42 3.01 11.69 -2.06
C GLN A 42 2.24 10.89 -1.01
N VAL A 43 2.26 11.34 0.25
CA VAL A 43 1.54 10.69 1.36
C VAL A 43 0.03 10.77 1.16
N VAL A 44 -0.50 11.92 0.69
CA VAL A 44 -1.92 12.07 0.30
C VAL A 44 -2.25 11.07 -0.80
N GLY A 45 -1.50 11.08 -1.91
CA GLY A 45 -1.75 10.19 -3.05
C GLY A 45 -1.73 8.72 -2.64
N LYS A 46 -0.73 8.28 -1.87
CA LYS A 46 -0.65 6.91 -1.37
C LYS A 46 -1.75 6.54 -0.38
N SER A 47 -2.42 7.50 0.25
CA SER A 47 -3.57 7.24 1.12
C SER A 47 -4.82 6.83 0.31
N CYS A 48 -4.85 7.14 -0.99
CA CYS A 48 -5.90 6.71 -1.91
C CYS A 48 -5.77 5.24 -2.38
N LYS A 49 -4.72 4.51 -1.97
CA LYS A 49 -4.48 3.10 -2.29
C LYS A 49 -5.71 2.18 -2.13
N PRO A 50 -6.60 2.34 -1.12
CA PRO A 50 -7.78 1.49 -0.98
C PRO A 50 -8.72 1.49 -2.20
N ILE A 51 -8.80 2.61 -2.95
CA ILE A 51 -9.71 2.71 -4.11
C ILE A 51 -9.26 1.78 -5.25
N PRO A 52 -8.03 1.89 -5.78
CA PRO A 52 -7.54 0.95 -6.80
C PRO A 52 -7.55 -0.50 -6.33
N VAL A 53 -7.17 -0.77 -5.07
CA VAL A 53 -7.19 -2.14 -4.50
C VAL A 53 -8.60 -2.72 -4.52
N MET A 54 -9.62 -1.92 -4.20
CA MET A 54 -11.01 -2.36 -4.27
C MET A 54 -11.47 -2.59 -5.72
N VAL A 55 -11.25 -1.61 -6.61
CA VAL A 55 -11.70 -1.68 -8.01
C VAL A 55 -11.05 -2.85 -8.74
N LEU A 56 -9.73 -2.99 -8.66
CA LEU A 56 -9.00 -4.09 -9.31
C LEU A 56 -9.26 -5.43 -8.61
N GLY A 57 -9.50 -5.44 -7.30
CA GLY A 57 -9.94 -6.64 -6.58
C GLY A 57 -11.28 -7.18 -7.09
N VAL A 58 -12.18 -6.30 -7.54
CA VAL A 58 -13.47 -6.70 -8.14
C VAL A 58 -13.28 -7.18 -9.57
N LEU A 59 -12.57 -6.39 -10.39
CA LEU A 59 -12.39 -6.68 -11.82
C LEU A 59 -11.53 -7.92 -12.08
N LEU A 60 -10.42 -8.08 -11.36
CA LEU A 60 -9.42 -9.12 -11.61
C LEU A 60 -9.41 -10.21 -10.53
N GLY A 61 -9.72 -9.85 -9.28
CA GLY A 61 -9.80 -10.78 -8.14
C GLY A 61 -11.15 -11.48 -8.00
N ARG A 62 -12.13 -11.18 -8.88
CA ARG A 62 -13.50 -11.74 -8.88
C ARG A 62 -14.24 -11.64 -7.53
N LYS A 63 -13.87 -10.66 -6.70
CA LYS A 63 -14.53 -10.41 -5.42
C LYS A 63 -15.67 -9.42 -5.60
N SER A 64 -16.79 -9.64 -4.90
CA SER A 64 -17.90 -8.69 -4.88
C SER A 64 -17.98 -8.00 -3.53
N TYR A 65 -18.06 -6.67 -3.54
CA TYR A 65 -18.26 -5.86 -2.34
C TYR A 65 -19.67 -5.26 -2.35
N SER A 66 -20.28 -5.12 -1.18
CA SER A 66 -21.56 -4.42 -1.07
C SER A 66 -21.38 -2.94 -1.41
N TRP A 67 -22.36 -2.31 -2.07
CA TRP A 67 -22.34 -0.87 -2.39
C TRP A 67 -22.00 0.00 -1.17
N LYS A 68 -22.49 -0.37 0.02
CA LYS A 68 -22.20 0.33 1.28
C LYS A 68 -20.68 0.44 1.54
N LYS A 69 -19.93 -0.62 1.22
CA LYS A 69 -18.48 -0.68 1.42
C LYS A 69 -17.73 0.33 0.55
N TYR A 70 -18.20 0.57 -0.68
CA TYR A 70 -17.64 1.60 -1.56
C TYR A 70 -17.78 2.99 -0.94
N VAL A 71 -18.96 3.29 -0.39
CA VAL A 71 -19.23 4.57 0.28
C VAL A 71 -18.31 4.75 1.49
N PHE A 72 -18.13 3.72 2.32
CA PHE A 72 -17.27 3.81 3.51
C PHE A 72 -15.80 4.04 3.16
N ILE A 73 -15.29 3.33 2.14
CA ILE A 73 -13.91 3.50 1.68
C ILE A 73 -13.70 4.89 1.07
N LEU A 74 -14.67 5.39 0.30
CA LEU A 74 -14.61 6.76 -0.23
C LEU A 74 -14.58 7.79 0.90
N LEU A 75 -15.40 7.63 1.94
CA LEU A 75 -15.38 8.52 3.12
C LEU A 75 -14.00 8.52 3.80
N ILE A 76 -13.38 7.35 3.98
CA ILE A 76 -12.03 7.24 4.56
C ILE A 76 -11.01 7.96 3.68
N VAL A 77 -11.00 7.70 2.38
CA VAL A 77 -10.00 8.28 1.46
C VAL A 77 -10.18 9.80 1.34
N ILE A 78 -11.41 10.30 1.23
CA ILE A 78 -11.70 11.73 1.22
C ILE A 78 -11.27 12.38 2.54
N GLY A 79 -11.58 11.75 3.68
CA GLY A 79 -11.21 12.26 4.99
C GLY A 79 -9.69 12.35 5.19
N VAL A 80 -8.95 11.30 4.84
CA VAL A 80 -7.47 11.32 4.92
C VAL A 80 -6.88 12.33 3.94
N SER A 81 -7.45 12.44 2.74
CA SER A 81 -7.00 13.43 1.75
C SER A 81 -7.20 14.85 2.28
N LEU A 82 -8.38 15.20 2.79
CA LEU A 82 -8.64 16.52 3.39
C LEU A 82 -7.73 16.83 4.58
N PHE A 83 -7.38 15.82 5.37
CA PHE A 83 -6.54 15.98 6.55
C PHE A 83 -5.07 16.24 6.20
N ILE A 84 -4.52 15.49 5.25
CA ILE A 84 -3.10 15.57 4.87
C ILE A 84 -2.87 16.66 3.81
N TYR A 85 -3.92 17.06 3.07
CA TYR A 85 -3.82 18.15 2.10
C TYR A 85 -3.40 19.44 2.81
N LYS A 86 -2.22 19.92 2.45
CA LYS A 86 -1.66 21.19 2.91
C LYS A 86 -1.94 22.23 1.84
N ASP A 87 -2.49 23.38 2.23
CA ASP A 87 -2.62 24.50 1.31
C ASP A 87 -1.22 24.88 0.83
N LYS A 88 -1.00 24.86 -0.49
CA LYS A 88 0.17 25.50 -1.05
C LYS A 88 0.04 26.98 -0.68
N PRO A 89 1.04 27.62 -0.04
CA PRO A 89 1.04 29.07 0.02
C PRO A 89 0.93 29.56 -1.41
N SER A 90 0.01 30.49 -1.67
CA SER A 90 -0.29 31.05 -2.99
C SER A 90 1.00 31.56 -3.62
N ALA A 91 1.71 30.69 -4.34
CA ALA A 91 2.74 31.08 -5.27
C ALA A 91 2.00 31.49 -6.53
N GLU A 92 1.86 32.80 -6.68
CA GLU A 92 1.49 33.45 -7.92
C GLU A 92 2.26 32.80 -9.09
N GLY A 93 1.53 32.37 -10.12
CA GLY A 93 2.09 32.12 -11.44
C GLY A 93 2.92 30.85 -11.64
N LYS A 94 2.30 29.67 -11.60
CA LYS A 94 2.63 28.59 -12.55
C LYS A 94 1.36 27.90 -13.01
N SER A 95 0.84 28.37 -14.14
CA SER A 95 0.02 27.58 -15.05
C SER A 95 0.80 26.31 -15.43
N SER A 96 0.42 25.19 -14.82
CA SER A 96 0.61 23.88 -15.43
C SER A 96 -0.77 23.24 -15.43
N GLU A 97 -1.57 23.61 -16.43
CA GLU A 97 -2.79 22.91 -16.81
C GLU A 97 -2.37 21.55 -17.38
N GLY A 98 -2.09 20.59 -16.50
CA GLY A 98 -1.71 19.24 -16.89
C GLY A 98 -1.27 18.40 -15.71
N ILE A 99 -1.58 17.10 -15.76
CA ILE A 99 -1.08 16.12 -14.79
C ILE A 99 0.44 16.06 -14.93
N GLY A 100 1.17 16.47 -13.88
CA GLY A 100 2.63 16.45 -13.89
C GLY A 100 3.18 15.02 -13.92
N LEU A 101 4.41 14.84 -14.40
CA LEU A 101 5.05 13.51 -14.49
C LEU A 101 5.01 12.74 -13.15
N GLY A 102 5.24 13.43 -12.02
CA GLY A 102 5.16 12.81 -10.70
C GLY A 102 3.73 12.40 -10.29
N GLU A 103 2.70 13.11 -10.73
CA GLU A 103 1.30 12.72 -10.50
C GLU A 103 0.94 11.49 -11.35
N VAL A 104 1.40 11.43 -12.61
CA VAL A 104 1.28 10.22 -13.45
C VAL A 104 1.98 9.02 -12.81
N LEU A 105 3.20 9.21 -12.28
CA LEU A 105 3.93 8.15 -11.58
C LEU A 105 3.21 7.70 -10.30
N LEU A 106 2.57 8.61 -9.57
CA LEU A 106 1.75 8.25 -8.41
C LEU A 106 0.50 7.45 -8.81
N LEU A 107 -0.19 7.84 -9.89
CA LEU A 107 -1.31 7.09 -10.42
C LEU A 107 -0.90 5.69 -10.90
N LEU A 108 0.24 5.59 -11.60
CA LEU A 108 0.82 4.31 -12.00
C LEU A 108 1.14 3.45 -10.75
N SER A 109 1.80 4.04 -9.77
CA SER A 109 2.16 3.37 -8.51
C SER A 109 0.94 2.82 -7.77
N LEU A 110 -0.13 3.61 -7.69
CA LEU A 110 -1.40 3.22 -7.07
C LEU A 110 -2.13 2.11 -7.85
N THR A 111 -2.06 2.17 -9.18
CA THR A 111 -2.64 1.15 -10.05
C THR A 111 -1.89 -0.18 -9.88
N MET A 112 -0.56 -0.14 -9.83
CA MET A 112 0.28 -1.30 -9.56
C MET A 112 0.03 -1.87 -8.16
N ASP A 113 -0.09 -1.01 -7.14
CA ASP A 113 -0.51 -1.40 -5.78
C ASP A 113 -1.87 -2.13 -5.78
N GLY A 114 -2.83 -1.64 -6.58
CA GLY A 114 -4.14 -2.26 -6.74
C GLY A 114 -4.06 -3.60 -7.47
N LEU A 115 -3.20 -3.72 -8.48
CA LEU A 115 -2.97 -4.97 -9.21
C LEU A 115 -2.28 -6.02 -8.32
N THR A 116 -1.29 -5.62 -7.50
CA THR A 116 -0.71 -6.48 -6.47
C THR A 116 -1.79 -7.00 -5.54
N GLY A 117 -2.68 -6.12 -5.06
CA GLY A 117 -3.82 -6.51 -4.24
C GLY A 117 -4.76 -7.49 -4.96
N ALA A 118 -5.08 -7.26 -6.23
CA ALA A 118 -5.94 -8.16 -6.98
C ALA A 118 -5.32 -9.56 -7.18
N VAL A 119 -4.02 -9.63 -7.47
CA VAL A 119 -3.29 -10.89 -7.59
C VAL A 119 -3.22 -11.61 -6.23
N GLN A 120 -2.95 -10.89 -5.13
CA GLN A 120 -2.97 -11.44 -3.78
C GLN A 120 -4.35 -12.02 -3.42
N GLU A 121 -5.42 -11.30 -3.73
CA GLU A 121 -6.78 -11.77 -3.51
C GLU A 121 -7.04 -13.07 -4.28
N ARG A 122 -6.61 -13.14 -5.54
CA ARG A 122 -6.76 -14.34 -6.36
C ARG A 122 -5.98 -15.53 -5.80
N MET A 123 -4.73 -15.32 -5.39
CA MET A 123 -3.89 -16.35 -4.76
C MET A 123 -4.50 -16.90 -3.46
N ILE A 124 -5.13 -16.04 -2.66
CA ILE A 124 -5.83 -16.46 -1.45
C ILE A 124 -7.09 -17.27 -1.80
N SER A 125 -7.85 -16.81 -2.79
CA SER A 125 -9.10 -17.47 -3.21
C SER A 125 -8.90 -18.83 -3.88
N GLU A 126 -7.89 -18.97 -4.74
CA GLU A 126 -7.64 -20.18 -5.53
C GLU A 126 -6.80 -21.21 -4.77
N SER A 127 -5.78 -20.77 -4.03
CA SER A 127 -4.77 -21.69 -3.46
C SER A 127 -4.68 -21.65 -1.93
N ARG A 128 -5.52 -20.84 -1.25
CA ARG A 128 -5.46 -20.62 0.21
C ARG A 128 -4.05 -20.35 0.70
N THR A 129 -3.33 -19.54 -0.07
CA THR A 129 -1.92 -19.21 0.17
C THR A 129 -1.73 -18.67 1.59
N LYS A 130 -0.82 -19.27 2.36
CA LYS A 130 -0.50 -18.80 3.71
C LYS A 130 0.52 -17.66 3.68
N SER A 131 0.47 -16.81 4.71
CA SER A 131 1.29 -15.59 4.82
C SER A 131 2.79 -15.81 4.60
N GLY A 132 3.38 -16.86 5.17
CA GLY A 132 4.83 -17.05 5.05
C GLY A 132 5.29 -17.56 3.69
N HIS A 133 4.55 -18.45 3.03
CA HIS A 133 4.81 -18.84 1.64
C HIS A 133 4.67 -17.62 0.72
N MET A 134 3.65 -16.80 0.96
CA MET A 134 3.43 -15.56 0.21
C MET A 134 4.58 -14.56 0.37
N MET A 135 5.02 -14.32 1.61
CA MET A 135 6.13 -13.42 1.91
C MET A 135 7.45 -13.93 1.32
N LEU A 136 7.79 -15.20 1.53
CA LEU A 136 9.05 -15.78 1.07
C LEU A 136 9.13 -15.80 -0.47
N ASN A 137 8.11 -16.31 -1.15
CA ASN A 137 8.13 -16.40 -2.61
C ASN A 137 8.11 -15.01 -3.26
N MET A 138 7.29 -14.07 -2.78
CA MET A 138 7.29 -12.70 -3.32
C MET A 138 8.63 -12.00 -3.11
N ASN A 139 9.26 -12.16 -1.95
CA ASN A 139 10.56 -11.55 -1.68
C ASN A 139 11.68 -12.20 -2.52
N LEU A 140 11.66 -13.52 -2.70
CA LEU A 140 12.64 -14.21 -3.56
C LEU A 140 12.56 -13.76 -5.03
N TRP A 141 11.35 -13.68 -5.59
CA TRP A 141 11.18 -13.12 -6.94
C TRP A 141 11.59 -11.65 -7.01
N SER A 142 11.29 -10.87 -5.96
CA SER A 142 11.69 -9.45 -5.88
C SER A 142 13.21 -9.30 -5.87
N ILE A 143 13.94 -10.15 -5.14
CA ILE A 143 15.42 -10.18 -5.14
C ILE A 143 15.92 -10.48 -6.56
N GLY A 144 15.34 -11.45 -7.25
CA GLY A 144 15.71 -11.78 -8.63
C GLY A 144 15.54 -10.59 -9.58
N TYR A 145 14.39 -9.92 -9.54
CA TYR A 145 14.13 -8.74 -10.37
C TYR A 145 15.06 -7.57 -10.04
N LEU A 146 15.31 -7.30 -8.76
CA LEU A 146 16.23 -6.25 -8.32
C LEU A 146 17.68 -6.56 -8.69
N ALA A 147 18.10 -7.83 -8.63
CA ALA A 147 19.44 -8.24 -9.05
C ALA A 147 19.66 -7.96 -10.55
N VAL A 148 18.68 -8.31 -11.39
CA VAL A 148 18.72 -7.98 -12.83
C VAL A 148 18.76 -6.46 -13.03
N ALA A 149 17.92 -5.70 -12.32
CA ALA A 149 17.91 -4.25 -12.41
C ALA A 149 19.25 -3.61 -11.99
N LEU A 150 19.88 -4.11 -10.92
CA LEU A 150 21.19 -3.64 -10.45
C LEU A 150 22.30 -3.89 -11.48
N VAL A 151 22.29 -5.06 -12.14
CA VAL A 151 23.27 -5.38 -13.19
C VAL A 151 23.06 -4.49 -14.42
N VAL A 152 21.81 -4.28 -14.83
CA VAL A 152 21.48 -3.48 -16.03
C VAL A 152 21.77 -1.99 -15.81
N THR A 153 21.48 -1.46 -14.63
CA THR A 153 21.69 -0.02 -14.32
C THR A 153 23.13 0.32 -13.95
N GLY A 154 23.92 -0.66 -13.49
CA GLY A 154 25.29 -0.45 -13.03
C GLY A 154 25.39 0.29 -11.69
N GLU A 155 24.28 0.54 -10.99
CA GLU A 155 24.25 1.28 -9.73
C GLU A 155 24.99 0.57 -8.59
N LEU A 156 25.28 -0.73 -8.74
CA LEU A 156 26.03 -1.50 -7.76
C LEU A 156 27.41 -0.89 -7.48
N PHE A 157 28.13 -0.43 -8.51
CA PHE A 157 29.46 0.15 -8.34
C PHE A 157 29.41 1.50 -7.64
N VAL A 158 28.41 2.32 -7.96
CA VAL A 158 28.14 3.61 -7.29
C VAL A 158 27.82 3.38 -5.81
N PHE A 159 27.03 2.35 -5.51
CA PHE A 159 26.71 1.98 -4.14
C PHE A 159 27.94 1.51 -3.35
N ILE A 160 28.82 0.71 -3.95
CA ILE A 160 30.06 0.26 -3.29
C ILE A 160 30.96 1.44 -2.94
N ASP A 161 31.13 2.40 -3.86
CA ASP A 161 31.91 3.61 -3.60
C ASP A 161 31.29 4.45 -2.46
N PHE A 162 29.96 4.59 -2.46
CA PHE A 162 29.23 5.28 -1.40
C PHE A 162 29.43 4.62 -0.03
N VAL A 163 29.36 3.29 0.05
CA VAL A 163 29.55 2.52 1.29
C VAL A 163 31.00 2.62 1.79
N ASN A 164 31.98 2.60 0.89
CA ASN A 164 33.39 2.81 1.27
C ASN A 164 33.61 4.19 1.90
N ARG A 165 32.90 5.20 1.41
CA ARG A 165 32.95 6.56 1.96
C ARG A 165 32.16 6.72 3.27
N PHE A 166 31.07 5.97 3.43
CA PHE A 166 30.17 6.06 4.58
C PHE A 166 29.79 4.67 5.12
N PRO A 167 30.70 3.95 5.81
CA PRO A 167 30.47 2.57 6.25
C PRO A 167 29.32 2.43 7.26
N GLU A 168 29.04 3.47 8.05
CA GLU A 168 27.92 3.56 9.00
C GLU A 168 26.55 3.29 8.33
N VAL A 169 26.42 3.51 7.01
CA VAL A 169 25.18 3.25 6.26
C VAL A 169 24.78 1.78 6.31
N ILE A 170 25.74 0.85 6.36
CA ILE A 170 25.46 -0.59 6.44
C ILE A 170 24.63 -0.88 7.69
N TRP A 171 24.98 -0.29 8.84
CA TRP A 171 24.26 -0.50 10.08
C TRP A 171 22.83 0.05 10.00
N ASN A 172 22.66 1.24 9.43
CA ASN A 172 21.34 1.82 9.18
C ASN A 172 20.48 0.94 8.26
N MET A 173 21.07 0.36 7.22
CA MET A 173 20.38 -0.56 6.30
C MET A 173 19.98 -1.87 6.97
N ILE A 174 20.83 -2.43 7.83
CA ILE A 174 20.52 -3.67 8.59
C ILE A 174 19.36 -3.42 9.54
N ILE A 175 19.41 -2.36 10.35
CA ILE A 175 18.31 -2.02 11.28
C ILE A 175 17.02 -1.77 10.50
N PHE A 176 17.10 -0.98 9.43
CA PHE A 176 15.94 -0.70 8.57
C PHE A 176 15.35 -2.00 8.00
N SER A 177 16.19 -2.92 7.52
CA SER A 177 15.76 -4.20 6.96
C SER A 177 15.14 -5.12 8.00
N LEU A 178 15.70 -5.20 9.21
CA LEU A 178 15.14 -5.98 10.32
C LEU A 178 13.77 -5.45 10.75
N CYS A 179 13.66 -4.13 10.96
CA CYS A 179 12.39 -3.50 11.29
C CYS A 179 11.35 -3.69 10.15
N SER A 180 11.81 -3.57 8.89
CA SER A 180 10.95 -3.78 7.72
C SER A 180 10.47 -5.22 7.63
N ALA A 181 11.33 -6.22 7.89
CA ALA A 181 10.95 -7.63 7.88
C ALA A 181 9.86 -7.95 8.92
N VAL A 182 9.99 -7.42 10.13
CA VAL A 182 8.96 -7.53 11.17
C VAL A 182 7.65 -6.88 10.72
N GLY A 183 7.72 -5.68 10.13
CA GLY A 183 6.54 -5.00 9.60
C GLY A 183 5.86 -5.78 8.46
N GLN A 184 6.65 -6.28 7.52
CA GLN A 184 6.17 -7.08 6.39
C GLN A 184 5.47 -8.34 6.87
N PHE A 185 5.98 -9.01 7.89
CA PHE A 185 5.32 -10.19 8.46
C PHE A 185 3.87 -9.91 8.86
N PHE A 186 3.60 -8.79 9.53
CA PHE A 186 2.24 -8.39 9.89
C PHE A 186 1.39 -8.00 8.67
N ILE A 187 2.00 -7.38 7.64
CA ILE A 187 1.31 -7.07 6.39
C ILE A 187 0.88 -8.36 5.69
N PHE A 188 1.78 -9.32 5.52
CA PHE A 188 1.45 -10.59 4.87
C PHE A 188 0.45 -11.43 5.67
N LEU A 189 0.51 -11.39 7.00
CA LEU A 189 -0.50 -12.00 7.87
C LEU A 189 -1.88 -11.34 7.68
N MET A 190 -1.93 -10.02 7.63
CA MET A 190 -3.18 -9.29 7.42
C MET A 190 -3.77 -9.57 6.03
N VAL A 191 -2.92 -9.62 5.01
CA VAL A 191 -3.33 -9.95 3.64
C VAL A 191 -3.84 -11.40 3.58
N SER A 192 -3.16 -12.38 4.18
CA SER A 192 -3.63 -13.77 4.14
C SER A 192 -4.96 -13.98 4.87
N ASP A 193 -5.14 -13.32 6.01
CA ASP A 193 -6.26 -13.61 6.91
C ASP A 193 -7.50 -12.77 6.58
N PHE A 194 -7.32 -11.52 6.13
CA PHE A 194 -8.41 -10.58 5.89
C PHE A 194 -8.49 -10.09 4.44
N GLY A 195 -7.45 -10.34 3.65
CA GLY A 195 -7.33 -9.86 2.28
C GLY A 195 -6.62 -8.51 2.16
N PRO A 196 -6.23 -8.15 0.93
CA PRO A 196 -5.48 -6.93 0.64
C PRO A 196 -6.27 -5.64 0.85
N LEU A 197 -7.61 -5.65 0.69
CA LEU A 197 -8.42 -4.46 0.91
C LEU A 197 -8.42 -4.00 2.38
N PRO A 198 -8.78 -4.83 3.38
CA PRO A 198 -8.62 -4.45 4.79
C PRO A 198 -7.18 -4.05 5.14
N CYS A 199 -6.17 -4.71 4.58
CA CYS A 199 -4.77 -4.32 4.76
C CYS A 199 -4.48 -2.90 4.28
N SER A 200 -5.03 -2.50 3.13
CA SER A 200 -4.88 -1.13 2.63
C SER A 200 -5.56 -0.10 3.54
N ILE A 201 -6.74 -0.43 4.10
CA ILE A 201 -7.48 0.45 5.02
C ILE A 201 -6.68 0.64 6.32
N VAL A 202 -6.18 -0.44 6.91
CA VAL A 202 -5.40 -0.38 8.17
C VAL A 202 -4.11 0.42 7.97
N THR A 203 -3.39 0.20 6.86
CA THR A 203 -2.14 0.95 6.59
C THR A 203 -2.39 2.43 6.32
N THR A 204 -3.47 2.79 5.62
CA THR A 204 -3.89 4.19 5.45
C THR A 204 -4.30 4.82 6.78
N THR A 205 -5.05 4.08 7.61
CA THR A 205 -5.47 4.52 8.95
C THR A 205 -4.27 4.76 9.87
N ARG A 206 -3.26 3.87 9.83
CA ARG A 206 -1.99 4.07 10.55
C ARG A 206 -1.33 5.38 10.13
N LYS A 207 -1.21 5.65 8.82
CA LYS A 207 -0.62 6.91 8.32
C LYS A 207 -1.39 8.12 8.85
N PHE A 208 -2.71 8.08 8.78
CA PHE A 208 -3.58 9.13 9.31
C PHE A 208 -3.30 9.38 10.80
N PHE A 209 -3.31 8.33 11.64
CA PHE A 209 -3.02 8.47 13.07
C PHE A 209 -1.61 8.95 13.36
N THR A 210 -0.61 8.58 12.56
CA THR A 210 0.75 9.11 12.69
C THR A 210 0.78 10.62 12.44
N VAL A 211 0.09 11.11 11.40
CA VAL A 211 0.02 12.56 11.12
C VAL A 211 -0.80 13.28 12.18
N LEU A 212 -1.95 12.73 12.59
CA LEU A 212 -2.78 13.29 13.65
C LEU A 212 -2.03 13.38 14.98
N GLY A 213 -1.37 12.29 15.39
CA GLY A 213 -0.56 12.24 16.60
C GLY A 213 0.57 13.27 16.57
N SER A 214 1.24 13.43 15.43
CA SER A 214 2.26 14.47 15.25
C SER A 214 1.69 15.88 15.49
N VAL A 215 0.55 16.22 14.89
CA VAL A 215 -0.09 17.54 15.08
C VAL A 215 -0.46 17.79 16.55
N LEU A 216 -1.03 16.79 17.22
CA LEU A 216 -1.41 16.87 18.64
C LEU A 216 -0.21 17.00 19.57
N LEU A 217 0.86 16.23 19.34
CA LEU A 217 2.07 16.25 20.16
C LEU A 217 2.88 17.55 19.99
N PHE A 218 2.95 18.09 18.77
CA PHE A 218 3.65 19.35 18.49
C PHE A 218 2.80 20.61 18.77
N GLY A 219 1.59 20.47 19.32
CA GLY A 219 0.74 21.60 19.71
C GLY A 219 0.23 22.44 18.53
N ASN A 220 0.24 21.89 17.32
CA ASN A 220 -0.23 22.59 16.13
C ASN A 220 -1.78 22.64 16.14
N LYS A 221 -2.36 23.82 15.93
CA LYS A 221 -3.83 23.96 15.84
C LYS A 221 -4.33 23.32 14.55
N LEU A 222 -5.26 22.37 14.68
CA LEU A 222 -5.95 21.77 13.55
C LEU A 222 -6.86 22.80 12.87
N SER A 223 -6.77 22.90 11.54
CA SER A 223 -7.70 23.72 10.77
C SER A 223 -9.10 23.11 10.74
N SER A 224 -10.13 23.91 10.43
CA SER A 224 -11.50 23.40 10.27
C SER A 224 -11.60 22.28 9.22
N ARG A 225 -10.76 22.32 8.18
CA ARG A 225 -10.65 21.24 7.17
C ARG A 225 -10.08 19.95 7.76
N GLN A 226 -9.05 20.04 8.61
CA GLN A 226 -8.48 18.86 9.25
C GLN A 226 -9.45 18.25 10.26
N TRP A 227 -10.24 19.08 10.95
CA TRP A 227 -11.32 18.58 11.80
C TRP A 227 -12.40 17.86 11.00
N SER A 228 -12.88 18.42 9.89
CA SER A 228 -13.85 17.73 9.04
C SER A 228 -13.29 16.44 8.44
N GLY A 229 -12.03 16.44 7.99
CA GLY A 229 -11.32 15.25 7.54
C GLY A 229 -11.25 14.17 8.62
N THR A 230 -10.95 14.56 9.87
CA THR A 230 -10.92 13.64 11.02
C THR A 230 -12.28 12.99 11.25
N VAL A 231 -13.36 13.78 11.30
CA VAL A 231 -14.73 13.26 11.47
C VAL A 231 -15.11 12.28 10.35
N LEU A 232 -14.75 12.58 9.10
CA LEU A 232 -15.00 11.69 7.96
C LEU A 232 -14.26 10.36 8.07
N VAL A 233 -12.98 10.38 8.47
CA VAL A 233 -12.20 9.13 8.66
C VAL A 233 -12.81 8.27 9.76
N PHE A 234 -13.10 8.84 10.93
CA PHE A 234 -13.71 8.10 12.03
C PHE A 234 -15.09 7.54 11.66
N SER A 235 -15.91 8.34 10.95
CA SER A 235 -17.22 7.90 10.48
C SER A 235 -17.10 6.75 9.49
N GLY A 236 -16.22 6.88 8.48
CA GLY A 236 -16.00 5.84 7.47
C GLY A 236 -15.46 4.53 8.07
N LEU A 237 -14.50 4.61 8.99
CA LEU A 237 -13.97 3.44 9.70
C LEU A 237 -15.03 2.76 10.57
N THR A 238 -15.81 3.53 11.32
CA THR A 238 -16.87 3.00 12.19
C THR A 238 -17.96 2.33 11.34
N LEU A 239 -18.35 2.95 10.23
CA LEU A 239 -19.35 2.40 9.33
C LEU A 239 -18.85 1.13 8.62
N ASP A 240 -17.58 1.05 8.20
CA ASP A 240 -17.01 -0.18 7.63
C ASP A 240 -16.90 -1.29 8.68
N ALA A 241 -16.53 -0.98 9.91
CA ALA A 241 -16.45 -1.96 10.99
C ALA A 241 -17.83 -2.55 11.34
N VAL A 242 -18.88 -1.72 11.38
CA VAL A 242 -20.24 -2.14 11.77
C VAL A 242 -21.01 -2.74 10.60
N TYR A 243 -20.95 -2.14 9.42
CA TYR A 243 -21.80 -2.47 8.26
C TYR A 243 -21.02 -2.99 7.05
N GLY A 244 -19.69 -2.97 7.07
CA GLY A 244 -18.82 -3.36 5.94
C GLY A 244 -18.59 -4.86 5.78
N LYS A 245 -19.15 -5.69 6.69
CA LYS A 245 -19.25 -7.14 6.47
C LYS A 245 -20.39 -7.43 5.50
N SER A 246 -20.06 -7.69 4.23
CA SER A 246 -21.01 -8.33 3.31
C SER A 246 -21.40 -9.69 3.89
N LYS A 247 -22.70 -10.00 3.93
CA LYS A 247 -23.16 -11.38 4.09
C LYS A 247 -22.49 -12.18 2.97
N VAL A 248 -21.67 -13.17 3.32
CA VAL A 248 -21.28 -14.21 2.36
C VAL A 248 -22.59 -14.85 1.92
N ASP A 249 -22.99 -14.60 0.68
CA ASP A 249 -24.18 -15.22 0.12
C ASP A 249 -23.90 -16.73 0.02
N ARG A 250 -24.34 -17.49 1.02
CA ARG A 250 -24.32 -18.96 1.07
C ARG A 250 -25.34 -19.53 0.06
N LYS A 251 -25.31 -19.07 -1.20
CA LYS A 251 -26.30 -19.52 -2.20
C LYS A 251 -25.78 -20.52 -3.24
N ASN A 252 -24.51 -20.91 -3.20
CA ASN A 252 -23.97 -21.98 -4.08
C ASN A 252 -23.30 -23.13 -3.31
N ILE A 253 -23.89 -23.58 -2.20
CA ILE A 253 -23.65 -24.93 -1.64
C ILE A 253 -25.00 -25.66 -1.57
N LYS A 254 -25.54 -25.92 -2.74
CA LYS A 254 -26.59 -26.89 -3.11
C LYS A 254 -26.32 -27.09 -4.61
N GLU A 255 -25.99 -28.26 -5.15
CA GLU A 255 -26.16 -29.67 -4.77
C GLU A 255 -24.89 -30.45 -5.14
#